data_AF-A0A1C3PCC2-F1
#
_entry.id   AF-A0A1C3PCC2-F1
#
_cell.length_a   1.000
_cell.length_b   1.000
_cell.length_c   1.000
_cell.angle_alpha   90.00
_cell.angle_beta   90.00
_cell.angle_gamma   90.00
#
_symmetry.space_group_name_H-M   'P 1'
#
loop_
_entity.id
_entity.type
_entity.pdbx_description
1 polymer ?
#
loop_
_entity_poly.entity_id
_entity_poly.type
_entity_poly.pdbx_seq_one_letter_code
_entity_poly.pdbx_strand_id
1 'polypeptide(L)'
;MLPRLRGWGESMSRSGGGMGTGGGIGTRGPGETKIETDRRRLRARMAKLRRELAGMKTVRATKRSSRQRSGVPAVTITGYTNAGKSSLLNRLTGAGVLVEDALFATLDPAVRRATLPDGRTFTLADTVGFVRHLPHQIVEAFRSTLEEVADADLLLHVVDGSHPDPMSQISAVRTVVNDIDAGDVPELVVVNKIDAADPDVLARLRRSIPDAVFVSARTGDGLSTLVDVLTERVPHPDVEVCVLVPFTRGDLVSRVYASGEVLDLEHTATGTLLRARVPVGLASQLAAFLLEPA
;
A
#
# COMPACT_ATOMS: atom_id res chain seq x y z
N MET A 1 24.96 35.76 10.71
CA MET A 1 24.93 37.23 10.63
C MET A 1 23.60 37.67 10.05
N LEU A 2 22.81 38.41 10.85
CA LEU A 2 21.62 39.21 10.49
C LEU A 2 22.06 40.52 9.78
N PRO A 3 21.19 41.29 9.06
CA PRO A 3 19.94 41.95 9.56
C PRO A 3 18.75 41.90 8.55
N ARG A 4 17.43 41.90 8.85
CA ARG A 4 16.45 42.62 9.71
C ARG A 4 16.12 44.09 9.34
N LEU A 5 14.90 44.29 8.81
CA LEU A 5 14.03 45.50 8.78
C LEU A 5 12.62 44.95 8.39
N ARG A 6 11.51 44.93 9.14
CA ARG A 6 10.76 45.84 10.05
C ARG A 6 10.12 47.06 9.37
N GLY A 7 8.78 47.06 9.34
CA GLY A 7 7.87 48.12 8.89
C GLY A 7 6.50 47.55 8.48
N TRP A 8 5.69 47.01 9.40
CA TRP A 8 4.55 47.73 10.02
C TRP A 8 3.70 48.53 9.02
N GLY A 9 2.71 47.85 8.43
CA GLY A 9 1.54 48.46 7.80
C GLY A 9 0.44 48.70 8.83
N GLU A 10 0.67 49.64 9.74
CA GLU A 10 -0.40 50.30 10.50
C GLU A 10 -1.17 51.22 9.54
N SER A 11 -2.23 50.71 8.94
CA SER A 11 -3.38 51.51 8.52
C SER A 11 -4.55 50.57 8.22
N MET A 12 -5.04 49.93 9.28
CA MET A 12 -6.46 49.61 9.35
C MET A 12 -7.23 50.92 9.16
N SER A 13 -7.77 51.07 7.95
CA SER A 13 -9.21 51.29 7.75
C SER A 13 -9.91 51.88 8.98
N ARG A 14 -9.85 53.22 9.12
CA ARG A 14 -10.87 53.94 9.87
C ARG A 14 -12.18 53.71 9.15
N SER A 15 -13.07 53.00 9.84
CA SER A 15 -14.50 53.06 9.58
C SER A 15 -14.99 54.49 9.83
N GLY A 16 -15.96 54.95 9.04
CA GLY A 16 -16.87 56.00 9.47
C GLY A 16 -17.04 57.16 8.50
N GLY A 17 -18.15 57.11 7.75
CA GLY A 17 -19.03 58.27 7.54
C GLY A 17 -18.59 59.31 6.52
N GLY A 18 -19.25 59.30 5.36
CA GLY A 18 -19.23 60.41 4.39
C GLY A 18 -20.36 60.26 3.38
N MET A 19 -21.53 60.80 3.72
CA MET A 19 -22.72 60.90 2.88
C MET A 19 -22.45 61.85 1.70
N GLY A 20 -22.76 61.39 0.48
CA GLY A 20 -22.77 62.20 -0.74
C GLY A 20 -23.62 61.50 -1.81
N THR A 21 -24.84 61.97 -1.97
CA THR A 21 -25.91 61.47 -2.87
C THR A 21 -25.61 61.74 -4.34
N GLY A 22 -25.80 60.73 -5.20
CA GLY A 22 -25.83 60.87 -6.66
C GLY A 22 -25.98 59.52 -7.36
N GLY A 23 -27.11 59.29 -8.02
CA GLY A 23 -27.57 57.96 -8.44
C GLY A 23 -26.85 57.29 -9.61
N GLY A 24 -26.97 55.96 -9.65
CA GLY A 24 -27.17 55.22 -10.89
C GLY A 24 -25.99 54.43 -11.44
N ILE A 25 -26.08 53.09 -11.30
CA ILE A 25 -25.79 52.02 -12.27
C ILE A 25 -25.00 50.88 -11.59
N GLY A 26 -25.68 49.74 -11.45
CA GLY A 26 -25.23 48.55 -10.75
C GLY A 26 -23.93 47.95 -11.29
N THR A 27 -22.82 48.29 -10.63
CA THR A 27 -21.59 47.53 -10.75
C THR A 27 -21.58 46.50 -9.62
N ARG A 28 -21.75 45.23 -10.00
CA ARG A 28 -21.52 44.06 -9.16
C ARG A 28 -20.29 44.29 -8.30
N GLY A 29 -20.45 44.20 -6.98
CA GLY A 29 -19.42 44.62 -6.03
C GLY A 29 -18.13 43.81 -6.17
N PRO A 30 -16.98 44.37 -5.75
CA PRO A 30 -15.66 43.71 -5.80
C PRO A 30 -15.57 42.38 -5.01
N GLY A 31 -16.59 42.03 -4.21
CA GLY A 31 -16.72 40.73 -3.55
C GLY A 31 -17.23 39.62 -4.48
N GLU A 32 -18.12 39.93 -5.41
CA GLU A 32 -18.74 38.96 -6.33
C GLU A 32 -17.71 38.44 -7.35
N THR A 33 -16.84 39.33 -7.85
CA THR A 33 -15.72 39.01 -8.73
C THR A 33 -14.62 38.20 -8.03
N LYS A 34 -14.38 38.42 -6.73
CA LYS A 34 -13.45 37.58 -5.94
C LYS A 34 -13.98 36.16 -5.75
N ILE A 35 -15.26 36.02 -5.38
CA ILE A 35 -15.91 34.71 -5.19
C ILE A 35 -15.94 33.95 -6.52
N GLU A 36 -16.24 34.62 -7.63
CA GLU A 36 -16.22 34.01 -8.96
C GLU A 36 -14.81 33.57 -9.40
N THR A 37 -13.80 34.39 -9.13
CA THR A 37 -12.40 34.08 -9.41
C THR A 37 -11.91 32.89 -8.59
N ASP A 38 -12.25 32.82 -7.31
CA ASP A 38 -11.89 31.70 -6.45
C ASP A 38 -12.65 30.42 -6.83
N ARG A 39 -13.93 30.53 -7.24
CA ARG A 39 -14.68 29.39 -7.77
C ARG A 39 -14.07 28.85 -9.06
N ARG A 40 -13.56 29.74 -9.93
CA ARG A 40 -12.85 29.35 -11.16
C ARG A 40 -11.52 28.67 -10.86
N ARG A 41 -10.75 29.18 -9.89
CA ARG A 41 -9.50 28.55 -9.41
C ARG A 41 -9.74 27.17 -8.81
N LEU A 42 -10.75 27.04 -7.95
CA LEU A 42 -11.15 25.76 -7.36
C LEU A 42 -11.58 24.75 -8.43
N ARG A 43 -12.36 25.17 -9.43
CA ARG A 43 -12.75 24.30 -10.55
C ARG A 43 -11.58 23.88 -11.42
N ALA A 44 -10.64 24.78 -11.71
CA ALA A 44 -9.42 24.43 -12.44
C ALA A 44 -8.57 23.42 -11.66
N ARG A 45 -8.46 23.59 -10.34
CA ARG A 45 -7.75 22.66 -9.45
C ARG A 45 -8.45 21.30 -9.37
N MET A 46 -9.78 21.27 -9.24
CA MET A 46 -10.56 20.04 -9.30
C MET A 46 -10.44 19.33 -10.66
N ALA A 47 -10.41 20.07 -11.77
CA ALA A 47 -10.24 19.50 -13.11
C ALA A 47 -8.83 18.93 -13.32
N LYS A 48 -7.79 19.58 -12.79
CA LYS A 48 -6.41 19.07 -12.78
C LYS A 48 -6.32 17.80 -11.93
N LEU A 49 -6.83 17.82 -10.69
CA LEU A 49 -6.87 16.66 -9.81
C LEU A 49 -7.66 15.49 -10.41
N ARG A 50 -8.80 15.74 -11.07
CA ARG A 50 -9.57 14.70 -11.78
C ARG A 50 -8.82 14.11 -12.96
N ARG A 51 -8.04 14.91 -13.70
CA ARG A 51 -7.18 14.42 -14.80
C ARG A 51 -6.00 13.61 -14.28
N GLU A 52 -5.38 14.04 -13.18
CA GLU A 52 -4.34 13.27 -12.48
C GLU A 52 -4.92 11.94 -11.95
N LEU A 53 -6.11 11.95 -11.34
CA LEU A 53 -6.84 10.73 -10.93
C LEU A 53 -7.22 9.82 -12.09
N ALA A 54 -7.63 10.37 -13.25
CA ALA A 54 -7.95 9.57 -14.43
C ALA A 54 -6.69 8.95 -15.05
N GLY A 55 -5.58 9.69 -15.10
CA GLY A 55 -4.27 9.19 -15.52
C GLY A 55 -3.77 8.06 -14.62
N MET A 56 -3.90 8.22 -13.29
CA MET A 56 -3.59 7.18 -12.30
C MET A 56 -4.42 5.90 -12.51
N LYS A 57 -5.71 6.00 -12.86
CA LYS A 57 -6.55 4.82 -13.14
C LYS A 57 -6.04 4.01 -14.34
N THR A 58 -5.60 4.67 -15.42
CA THR A 58 -5.07 4.00 -16.61
C THR A 58 -3.72 3.35 -16.34
N VAL A 59 -2.83 4.03 -15.61
CA VAL A 59 -1.53 3.46 -15.19
C VAL A 59 -1.71 2.25 -14.27
N ARG A 60 -2.68 2.30 -13.35
CA ARG A 60 -3.03 1.17 -12.47
C ARG A 60 -3.53 -0.05 -13.24
N ALA A 61 -4.35 0.13 -14.27
CA ALA A 61 -4.84 -0.99 -15.09
C ALA A 61 -3.70 -1.65 -15.88
N THR A 62 -2.79 -0.86 -16.46
CA THR A 62 -1.65 -1.38 -17.23
C THR A 62 -0.61 -2.06 -16.32
N LYS A 63 -0.26 -1.49 -15.16
CA LYS A 63 0.65 -2.13 -14.19
C LYS A 63 0.04 -3.42 -13.62
N ARG A 64 -1.26 -3.44 -13.31
CA ARG A 64 -1.98 -4.66 -12.86
C ARG A 64 -1.91 -5.77 -13.92
N SER A 65 -2.03 -5.45 -15.21
CA SER A 65 -1.91 -6.43 -16.30
C SER A 65 -0.51 -7.04 -16.45
N SER A 66 0.55 -6.31 -16.07
CA SER A 66 1.93 -6.84 -16.05
C SER A 66 2.16 -7.78 -14.84
N ARG A 67 1.58 -7.42 -13.68
CA ARG A 67 1.66 -8.21 -12.43
C ARG A 67 0.86 -9.51 -12.46
N GLN A 68 -0.15 -9.61 -13.34
CA GLN A 68 -0.92 -10.83 -13.61
C GLN A 68 -0.08 -12.03 -14.09
N ARG A 69 1.22 -11.86 -14.41
CA ARG A 69 2.09 -12.95 -14.89
C ARG A 69 2.64 -13.89 -13.81
N SER A 70 2.79 -13.48 -12.55
CA SER A 70 3.36 -14.34 -11.50
C SER A 70 2.30 -15.17 -10.76
N GLY A 71 1.03 -14.76 -10.79
CA GLY A 71 -0.11 -15.45 -10.18
C GLY A 71 -0.16 -15.45 -8.64
N VAL A 72 0.97 -15.22 -7.97
CA VAL A 72 1.09 -15.11 -6.52
C VAL A 72 1.22 -13.63 -6.14
N PRO A 73 0.36 -13.08 -5.26
CA PRO A 73 0.46 -11.69 -4.81
C PRO A 73 1.82 -11.39 -4.18
N ALA A 74 2.39 -10.22 -4.49
CA ALA A 74 3.67 -9.77 -3.96
C ALA A 74 3.49 -8.72 -2.86
N VAL A 75 4.01 -8.99 -1.67
CA VAL A 75 4.04 -8.05 -0.54
C VAL A 75 5.48 -7.69 -0.25
N THR A 76 5.77 -6.40 -0.14
CA THR A 76 7.13 -5.91 0.08
C THR A 76 7.20 -5.16 1.41
N ILE A 77 8.12 -5.57 2.29
CA ILE A 77 8.32 -4.89 3.57
C ILE A 77 9.38 -3.82 3.42
N THR A 78 9.03 -2.60 3.81
CA THR A 78 9.95 -1.48 3.77
C THR A 78 9.92 -0.66 5.05
N GLY A 79 10.89 0.24 5.22
CA GLY A 79 11.01 1.09 6.40
C GLY A 79 12.44 1.28 6.87
N TYR A 80 12.62 2.14 7.86
CA TYR A 80 13.94 2.49 8.38
C TYR A 80 14.70 1.28 8.95
N THR A 81 16.02 1.38 8.98
CA THR A 81 16.87 0.50 9.77
C THR A 81 16.43 0.58 11.23
N ASN A 82 16.46 -0.55 11.92
CA ASN A 82 15.97 -0.69 13.29
C ASN A 82 14.45 -0.43 13.48
N ALA A 83 13.64 -0.22 12.43
CA ALA A 83 12.17 -0.19 12.59
C ALA A 83 11.58 -1.56 13.02
N GLY A 84 12.39 -2.62 12.91
CA GLY A 84 12.04 -3.98 13.33
C GLY A 84 11.39 -4.82 12.23
N LYS A 85 11.70 -4.55 10.95
CA LYS A 85 11.25 -5.35 9.78
C LYS A 85 11.55 -6.85 9.94
N SER A 86 12.81 -7.21 10.16
CA SER A 86 13.22 -8.61 10.31
C SER A 86 12.62 -9.26 11.58
N SER A 87 12.43 -8.49 12.66
CA SER A 87 11.74 -8.97 13.85
C SER A 87 10.26 -9.24 13.58
N LEU A 88 9.60 -8.36 12.82
CA LEU A 88 8.21 -8.53 12.40
C LEU A 88 8.05 -9.75 11.49
N LEU A 89 8.94 -9.91 10.50
CA LEU A 89 8.99 -11.07 9.61
C LEU A 89 9.02 -12.39 10.37
N ASN A 90 9.97 -12.53 11.31
CA ASN A 90 10.11 -13.74 12.10
C ASN A 90 8.89 -14.00 13.00
N ARG A 91 8.19 -12.95 13.41
CA ARG A 91 7.01 -13.05 14.29
C ARG A 91 5.74 -13.37 13.53
N LEU A 92 5.63 -12.97 12.27
CA LEU A 92 4.54 -13.39 11.39
C LEU A 92 4.47 -14.93 11.29
N THR A 93 5.64 -15.61 11.27
CA THR A 93 5.74 -17.08 11.37
C THR A 93 4.99 -17.66 12.57
N GLY A 94 5.13 -17.03 13.74
CA GLY A 94 4.45 -17.45 14.97
C GLY A 94 3.00 -16.97 15.10
N ALA A 95 2.55 -16.07 14.22
CA ALA A 95 1.22 -15.45 14.29
C ALA A 95 0.22 -16.07 13.30
N GLY A 96 0.51 -17.27 12.77
CA GLY A 96 -0.36 -17.96 11.82
C GLY A 96 -0.06 -17.65 10.35
N VAL A 97 1.03 -16.93 10.05
CA VAL A 97 1.53 -16.79 8.68
C VAL A 97 2.70 -17.75 8.49
N LEU A 98 2.53 -18.87 7.80
CA LEU A 98 3.65 -19.77 7.54
C LEU A 98 4.63 -19.12 6.57
N VAL A 99 5.87 -18.85 6.98
CA VAL A 99 6.91 -18.22 6.15
C VAL A 99 8.05 -19.21 5.88
N GLU A 100 8.32 -19.49 4.61
CA GLU A 100 9.36 -20.43 4.15
C GLU A 100 10.32 -19.75 3.17
N ASP A 101 11.60 -20.13 3.21
CA ASP A 101 12.58 -19.66 2.23
C ASP A 101 12.24 -20.25 0.84
N ALA A 102 12.15 -19.39 -0.18
CA ALA A 102 11.94 -19.87 -1.53
C ALA A 102 13.24 -20.50 -2.06
N LEU A 103 13.25 -21.82 -2.26
CA LEU A 103 14.32 -22.49 -2.99
C LEU A 103 14.42 -21.90 -4.41
N PHE A 104 15.64 -21.58 -4.86
CA PHE A 104 16.04 -21.03 -6.17
C PHE A 104 16.18 -19.50 -6.37
N ALA A 105 16.24 -18.67 -5.32
CA ALA A 105 16.56 -17.24 -5.50
C ALA A 105 18.08 -16.97 -5.50
N THR A 106 18.65 -16.68 -6.67
CA THR A 106 19.99 -16.12 -6.86
C THR A 106 20.12 -14.77 -6.17
N LEU A 107 21.03 -14.60 -5.20
CA LEU A 107 21.68 -13.33 -4.75
C LEU A 107 20.84 -12.02 -4.73
N ASP A 108 19.52 -12.13 -4.61
CA ASP A 108 18.50 -11.08 -4.62
C ASP A 108 17.91 -10.91 -3.20
N PRO A 109 17.19 -9.80 -2.90
CA PRO A 109 16.48 -9.62 -1.63
C PRO A 109 15.79 -10.92 -1.18
N ALA A 110 15.83 -11.22 0.12
CA ALA A 110 15.31 -12.48 0.65
C ALA A 110 13.78 -12.55 0.46
N VAL A 111 13.35 -13.05 -0.70
CA VAL A 111 11.95 -13.33 -1.01
C VAL A 111 11.57 -14.63 -0.33
N ARG A 112 10.57 -14.54 0.55
CA ARG A 112 10.03 -15.69 1.28
C ARG A 112 8.63 -15.97 0.78
N ARG A 113 8.23 -17.24 0.73
CA ARG A 113 6.83 -17.60 0.51
C ARG A 113 6.11 -17.54 1.85
N ALA A 114 4.93 -16.96 1.86
CA ALA A 114 4.10 -16.84 3.04
C ALA A 114 2.67 -17.34 2.77
N THR A 115 2.03 -17.97 3.76
CA THR A 115 0.64 -18.43 3.66
C THR A 115 -0.22 -17.77 4.74
N LEU A 116 -1.32 -17.13 4.34
CA LEU A 116 -2.31 -16.52 5.23
C LEU A 116 -3.19 -17.57 5.92
N PRO A 117 -3.90 -17.24 7.02
CA PRO A 117 -4.79 -18.17 7.71
C PRO A 117 -5.92 -18.74 6.86
N ASP A 118 -6.32 -18.03 5.80
CA ASP A 118 -7.33 -18.49 4.83
C ASP A 118 -6.75 -19.38 3.72
N GLY A 119 -5.48 -19.76 3.81
CA GLY A 119 -4.80 -20.66 2.88
C GLY A 119 -4.20 -19.97 1.65
N ARG A 120 -4.39 -18.65 1.47
CA ARG A 120 -3.79 -17.92 0.34
C ARG A 120 -2.29 -17.78 0.50
N THR A 121 -1.56 -18.06 -0.57
CA THR A 121 -0.12 -17.86 -0.64
C THR A 121 0.21 -16.47 -1.21
N PHE A 122 1.27 -15.86 -0.68
CA PHE A 122 1.85 -14.62 -1.19
C PHE A 122 3.37 -14.66 -1.07
N THR A 123 4.08 -13.80 -1.79
CA THR A 123 5.52 -13.61 -1.59
C THR A 123 5.76 -12.41 -0.69
N LEU A 124 6.76 -12.52 0.16
CA LEU A 124 7.17 -11.49 1.10
C LEU A 124 8.64 -11.15 0.88
N ALA A 125 8.90 -9.99 0.30
CA ALA A 125 10.25 -9.49 0.07
C ALA A 125 10.70 -8.60 1.24
N ASP A 126 11.82 -8.95 1.88
CA ASP A 126 12.50 -8.04 2.83
C ASP A 126 13.40 -7.09 2.05
N THR A 127 13.06 -5.80 2.00
CA THR A 127 13.93 -4.80 1.37
C THR A 127 15.04 -4.36 2.30
N VAL A 128 16.11 -3.84 1.72
CA VAL A 128 17.14 -3.11 2.48
C VAL A 128 16.46 -1.99 3.28
N GLY A 129 16.82 -1.87 4.56
CA GLY A 129 16.27 -0.83 5.41
C GLY A 129 16.77 0.56 5.07
N PHE A 130 15.90 1.56 5.10
CA PHE A 130 16.29 2.95 4.90
C PHE A 130 17.20 3.44 6.03
N VAL A 131 18.33 4.04 5.69
CA VAL A 131 19.17 4.75 6.66
C VAL A 131 18.77 6.24 6.65
N ARG A 132 18.95 6.98 7.75
CA ARG A 132 18.68 8.43 7.75
C ARG A 132 19.58 9.14 6.77
N HIS A 133 19.03 10.17 6.13
CA HIS A 133 19.74 11.03 5.18
C HIS A 133 20.51 10.21 4.15
N LEU A 134 19.84 9.25 3.48
CA LEU A 134 20.44 8.62 2.31
C LEU A 134 20.81 9.74 1.34
N PRO A 135 22.10 9.94 1.04
CA PRO A 135 22.49 10.84 -0.03
C PRO A 135 21.77 10.41 -1.30
N HIS A 136 21.37 11.36 -2.16
CA HIS A 136 20.72 11.05 -3.44
C HIS A 136 21.51 10.01 -4.27
N GLN A 137 22.84 10.00 -4.14
CA GLN A 137 23.75 9.03 -4.79
C GLN A 137 23.59 7.59 -4.28
N ILE A 138 23.17 7.39 -3.03
CA ILE A 138 22.94 6.06 -2.46
C ILE A 138 21.55 5.53 -2.82
N VAL A 139 20.57 6.42 -3.06
CA VAL A 139 19.25 6.04 -3.60
C VAL A 139 19.38 5.43 -5.00
N GLU A 140 20.29 5.96 -5.84
CA GLU A 140 20.60 5.34 -7.14
C GLU A 140 21.23 3.94 -6.99
N ALA A 141 22.11 3.76 -6.01
CA ALA A 141 22.75 2.46 -5.75
C ALA A 141 21.77 1.39 -5.21
N PHE A 142 20.69 1.81 -4.54
CA PHE A 142 19.62 0.91 -4.07
C PHE A 142 18.40 0.87 -4.99
N ARG A 143 18.39 1.64 -6.09
CA ARG A 143 17.25 1.72 -7.01
C ARG A 143 16.85 0.33 -7.50
N SER A 144 17.81 -0.49 -7.94
CA SER A 144 17.54 -1.88 -8.37
C SER A 144 16.94 -2.75 -7.25
N THR A 145 17.39 -2.59 -6.01
CA THR A 145 16.84 -3.33 -4.86
C THR A 145 15.49 -2.79 -4.37
N LEU A 146 15.13 -1.57 -4.78
CA LEU A 146 13.85 -0.93 -4.46
C LEU A 146 12.84 -1.03 -5.60
N GLU A 147 13.26 -1.42 -6.82
CA GLU A 147 12.36 -1.69 -7.95
C GLU A 147 11.33 -2.77 -7.61
N GLU A 148 11.65 -3.71 -6.73
CA GLU A 148 10.69 -4.70 -6.19
C GLU A 148 9.50 -4.04 -5.48
N VAL A 149 9.67 -2.85 -4.91
CA VAL A 149 8.56 -2.07 -4.34
C VAL A 149 7.59 -1.64 -5.44
N ALA A 150 8.08 -1.32 -6.64
CA ALA A 150 7.23 -0.90 -7.75
C ALA A 150 6.39 -2.05 -8.33
N ASP A 151 6.84 -3.30 -8.15
CA ASP A 151 6.13 -4.50 -8.59
C ASP A 151 5.22 -5.10 -7.51
N ALA A 152 5.35 -4.67 -6.25
CA ALA A 152 4.51 -5.10 -5.15
C ALA A 152 3.01 -4.79 -5.37
N ASP A 153 2.18 -5.72 -4.93
CA ASP A 153 0.73 -5.57 -4.80
C ASP A 153 0.34 -4.87 -3.49
N LEU A 154 1.17 -5.00 -2.46
CA LEU A 154 1.03 -4.32 -1.19
C LEU A 154 2.40 -3.95 -0.60
N LEU A 155 2.56 -2.68 -0.22
CA LEU A 155 3.72 -2.19 0.51
C LEU A 155 3.44 -2.20 2.02
N LEU A 156 4.16 -3.04 2.76
CA LEU A 156 4.11 -3.09 4.21
C LEU A 156 5.18 -2.16 4.80
N HIS A 157 4.77 -0.94 5.15
CA HIS A 157 5.67 0.10 5.64
C HIS A 157 5.80 0.07 7.16
N VAL A 158 6.90 -0.50 7.65
CA VAL A 158 7.20 -0.64 9.08
C VAL A 158 7.88 0.62 9.60
N VAL A 159 7.29 1.20 10.65
CA VAL A 159 7.72 2.45 11.28
C VAL A 159 8.05 2.21 12.74
N ASP A 160 9.13 2.80 13.24
CA ASP A 160 9.46 2.74 14.66
C ASP A 160 8.58 3.73 15.46
N GLY A 161 7.60 3.21 16.22
CA GLY A 161 6.73 4.01 17.07
C GLY A 161 7.41 4.61 18.29
N SER A 162 8.54 4.04 18.73
CA SER A 162 9.35 4.56 19.84
C SER A 162 10.27 5.71 19.43
N HIS A 163 10.34 5.99 18.13
CA HIS A 163 11.15 7.07 17.60
C HIS A 163 10.56 8.45 17.98
N PRO A 164 11.38 9.48 18.30
CA PRO A 164 10.88 10.82 18.66
C PRO A 164 10.03 11.51 17.59
N ASP A 165 10.26 11.16 16.31
CA ASP A 165 9.49 11.68 15.17
C ASP A 165 9.21 10.58 14.13
N PRO A 166 8.20 9.73 14.34
CA PRO A 166 7.86 8.67 13.39
C PRO A 166 7.26 9.21 12.09
N MET A 167 6.63 10.39 12.13
CA MET A 167 6.02 11.02 10.94
C MET A 167 7.07 11.45 9.92
N SER A 168 8.23 11.94 10.37
CA SER A 168 9.35 12.21 9.48
C SER A 168 9.86 10.95 8.79
N GLN A 169 9.92 9.81 9.50
CA GLN A 169 10.32 8.54 8.88
C GLN A 169 9.36 8.13 7.77
N ILE A 170 8.05 8.22 8.05
CA ILE A 170 7.01 7.88 7.07
C ILE A 170 7.16 8.74 5.82
N SER A 171 7.33 10.04 6.02
CA SER A 171 7.42 11.00 4.92
C SER A 171 8.65 10.74 4.05
N ALA A 172 9.80 10.44 4.66
CA ALA A 172 11.04 10.16 3.95
C ALA A 172 10.95 8.88 3.10
N VAL A 173 10.37 7.81 3.63
CA VAL A 173 10.14 6.56 2.87
C VAL A 173 9.20 6.83 1.69
N ARG A 174 8.08 7.53 1.92
CA ARG A 174 7.15 7.89 0.85
C ARG A 174 7.80 8.73 -0.25
N THR A 175 8.71 9.63 0.09
CA THR A 175 9.49 10.37 -0.91
C THR A 175 10.27 9.41 -1.80
N VAL A 176 11.04 8.48 -1.23
CA VAL A 176 11.83 7.54 -2.04
C VAL A 176 10.95 6.60 -2.86
N VAL A 177 9.84 6.11 -2.30
CA VAL A 177 8.85 5.27 -3.01
C VAL A 177 8.25 6.02 -4.21
N ASN A 178 8.03 7.33 -4.09
CA ASN A 178 7.59 8.15 -5.21
C ASN A 178 8.69 8.35 -6.26
N ASP A 179 9.95 8.51 -5.86
CA ASP A 179 11.09 8.72 -6.76
C ASP A 179 11.41 7.51 -7.65
N ILE A 180 10.91 6.32 -7.28
CA ILE A 180 11.00 5.07 -8.05
C ILE A 180 9.69 4.71 -8.77
N ASP A 181 8.76 5.66 -8.92
CA ASP A 181 7.47 5.46 -9.58
C ASP A 181 6.58 4.37 -8.94
N ALA A 182 6.76 4.12 -7.64
CA ALA A 182 6.00 3.15 -6.85
C ALA A 182 4.93 3.79 -5.94
N GLY A 183 4.70 5.10 -6.04
CA GLY A 183 3.74 5.83 -5.21
C GLY A 183 2.27 5.39 -5.34
N ASP A 184 1.93 4.65 -6.39
CA ASP A 184 0.59 4.08 -6.61
C ASP A 184 0.36 2.74 -5.93
N VAL A 185 1.41 2.12 -5.37
CA VAL A 185 1.31 0.84 -4.68
C VAL A 185 0.50 1.04 -3.39
N PRO A 186 -0.52 0.21 -3.12
CA PRO A 186 -1.26 0.24 -1.86
C PRO A 186 -0.29 0.13 -0.67
N GLU A 187 -0.41 1.06 0.29
CA GLU A 187 0.45 1.10 1.46
C GLU A 187 -0.34 0.70 2.72
N LEU A 188 0.24 -0.19 3.52
CA LEU A 188 -0.18 -0.47 4.89
C LEU A 188 0.93 -0.02 5.84
N VAL A 189 0.66 1.03 6.62
CA VAL A 189 1.59 1.52 7.64
C VAL A 189 1.47 0.66 8.88
N VAL A 190 2.59 0.09 9.33
CA VAL A 190 2.69 -0.73 10.54
C VAL A 190 3.60 -0.03 11.53
N VAL A 191 3.00 0.53 12.58
CA VAL A 191 3.73 1.16 13.69
C VAL A 191 4.18 0.07 14.64
N ASN A 192 5.47 -0.26 14.60
CA ASN A 192 6.09 -1.27 15.44
C ASN A 192 6.64 -0.65 16.75
N LYS A 193 7.03 -1.51 17.70
CA LYS A 193 7.59 -1.15 19.02
C LYS A 193 6.64 -0.34 19.91
N ILE A 194 5.34 -0.62 19.85
CA ILE A 194 4.36 0.05 20.72
C ILE A 194 4.62 -0.21 22.21
N ASP A 195 5.35 -1.26 22.56
CA ASP A 195 5.77 -1.57 23.93
C ASP A 195 6.76 -0.56 24.51
N ALA A 196 7.49 0.17 23.65
CA ALA A 196 8.49 1.15 24.04
C ALA A 196 8.13 2.58 23.61
N ALA A 197 6.96 2.77 23.02
CA ALA A 197 6.53 4.05 22.46
C ALA A 197 5.82 4.94 23.49
N ASP A 198 6.01 6.24 23.35
CA ASP A 198 5.27 7.23 24.14
C ASP A 198 3.76 7.19 23.78
N PRO A 199 2.86 7.04 24.77
CA PRO A 199 1.41 7.01 24.53
C PRO A 199 0.88 8.21 23.75
N ASP A 200 1.43 9.41 23.96
CA ASP A 200 0.99 10.62 23.25
C ASP A 200 1.43 10.59 21.78
N VAL A 201 2.60 10.03 21.49
CA VAL A 201 3.06 9.79 20.12
C VAL A 201 2.15 8.79 19.42
N LEU A 202 1.81 7.68 20.08
CA LEU A 202 0.88 6.69 19.51
C LEU A 202 -0.51 7.27 19.27
N ALA A 203 -1.05 8.06 20.21
CA ALA A 203 -2.35 8.70 20.06
C ALA A 203 -2.37 9.69 18.88
N ARG A 204 -1.28 10.44 18.68
CA ARG A 204 -1.12 11.31 17.50
C ARG A 204 -1.06 10.50 16.21
N LEU A 205 -0.31 9.41 16.17
CA LEU A 205 -0.22 8.55 14.98
C LEU A 205 -1.57 7.95 14.61
N ARG A 206 -2.36 7.45 15.57
CA ARG A 206 -3.71 6.92 15.34
C ARG A 206 -4.64 7.95 14.70
N ARG A 207 -4.54 9.21 15.10
CA ARG A 207 -5.34 10.29 14.49
C ARG A 207 -4.85 10.68 13.10
N SER A 208 -3.54 10.71 12.90
CA SER A 208 -2.93 11.12 11.63
C SER A 208 -3.03 10.04 10.54
N ILE A 209 -3.03 8.77 10.94
CA ILE A 209 -3.04 7.60 10.04
C ILE A 209 -4.05 6.58 10.59
N PRO A 210 -5.36 6.77 10.33
CA PRO A 210 -6.40 5.91 10.88
C PRO A 210 -6.27 4.44 10.49
N ASP A 211 -5.75 4.17 9.28
CA ASP A 211 -5.59 2.82 8.73
C ASP A 211 -4.27 2.14 9.16
N ALA A 212 -3.47 2.76 10.04
CA ALA A 212 -2.24 2.17 10.51
C ALA A 212 -2.50 1.04 11.51
N VAL A 213 -1.72 -0.03 11.41
CA VAL A 213 -1.75 -1.13 12.37
C VAL A 213 -0.64 -0.94 13.40
N PHE A 214 -0.97 -1.08 14.68
CA PHE A 214 -0.09 -0.84 15.80
C PHE A 214 0.33 -2.18 16.39
N VAL A 215 1.63 -2.48 16.36
CA VAL A 215 2.17 -3.78 16.77
C VAL A 215 3.40 -3.65 17.65
N SER A 216 3.67 -4.70 18.42
CA SER A 216 4.99 -4.95 18.96
C SER A 216 5.47 -6.31 18.46
N ALA A 217 6.47 -6.30 17.59
CA ALA A 217 7.19 -7.52 17.24
C ALA A 217 7.83 -8.17 18.49
N ARG A 218 8.13 -7.41 19.54
CA ARG A 218 8.74 -7.93 20.77
C ARG A 218 7.75 -8.68 21.66
N THR A 219 6.59 -8.08 21.96
CA THR A 219 5.59 -8.69 22.86
C THR A 219 4.62 -9.59 22.12
N GLY A 220 4.36 -9.28 20.84
CA GLY A 220 3.36 -9.94 20.01
C GLY A 220 2.04 -9.17 19.93
N ASP A 221 1.91 -8.08 20.68
CA ASP A 221 0.71 -7.27 20.71
C ASP A 221 0.39 -6.73 19.30
N GLY A 222 -0.88 -6.82 18.91
CA GLY A 222 -1.38 -6.33 17.62
C GLY A 222 -1.02 -7.19 16.40
N LEU A 223 -0.27 -8.29 16.56
CA LEU A 223 0.08 -9.16 15.43
C LEU A 223 -1.14 -9.87 14.83
N SER A 224 -2.11 -10.30 15.63
CA SER A 224 -3.35 -10.88 15.11
C SER A 224 -4.10 -9.89 14.22
N THR A 225 -4.26 -8.65 14.68
CA THR A 225 -4.86 -7.57 13.89
C THR A 225 -4.08 -7.30 12.61
N LEU A 226 -2.75 -7.36 12.65
CA LEU A 226 -1.93 -7.24 11.43
C LEU A 226 -2.22 -8.37 10.44
N VAL A 227 -2.32 -9.61 10.91
CA VAL A 227 -2.64 -10.76 10.07
C VAL A 227 -4.05 -10.64 9.48
N ASP A 228 -5.04 -10.18 10.25
CA ASP A 228 -6.40 -9.95 9.77
C ASP A 228 -6.42 -8.88 8.65
N VAL A 229 -5.73 -7.76 8.86
CA VAL A 229 -5.65 -6.68 7.86
C VAL A 229 -4.84 -7.10 6.63
N LEU A 230 -3.77 -7.90 6.81
CA LEU A 230 -3.05 -8.49 5.68
C LEU A 230 -3.95 -9.43 4.89
N THR A 231 -4.74 -10.26 5.57
CA THR A 231 -5.72 -11.14 4.93
C THR A 231 -6.72 -10.32 4.12
N GLU A 232 -7.23 -9.21 4.63
CA GLU A 232 -8.14 -8.35 3.87
C GLU A 232 -7.48 -7.65 2.68
N ARG A 233 -6.22 -7.19 2.83
CA ARG A 233 -5.56 -6.32 1.85
C ARG A 233 -4.77 -7.04 0.77
N VAL A 234 -4.29 -8.26 1.03
CA VAL A 234 -3.64 -9.07 0.00
C VAL A 234 -4.69 -9.40 -1.08
N PRO A 235 -4.43 -9.11 -2.36
CA PRO A 235 -5.38 -9.39 -3.43
C PRO A 235 -5.78 -10.86 -3.51
N HIS A 236 -7.02 -11.12 -3.94
CA HIS A 236 -7.48 -12.45 -4.29
C HIS A 236 -7.13 -12.75 -5.75
N PRO A 237 -6.92 -14.02 -6.12
CA PRO A 237 -6.84 -14.40 -7.53
C PRO A 237 -8.12 -14.05 -8.29
N ASP A 238 -7.98 -13.63 -9.55
CA ASP A 238 -9.05 -12.99 -10.33
C ASP A 238 -10.17 -13.93 -10.79
N VAL A 239 -9.93 -15.25 -10.90
CA VAL A 239 -10.86 -16.18 -11.58
C VAL A 239 -11.29 -17.30 -10.65
N GLU A 240 -12.59 -17.35 -10.32
CA GLU A 240 -13.19 -18.49 -9.64
C GLU A 240 -13.50 -19.61 -10.65
N VAL A 241 -13.11 -20.84 -10.33
CA VAL A 241 -13.31 -22.03 -11.16
C VAL A 241 -13.91 -23.16 -10.33
N CYS A 242 -14.78 -23.95 -10.95
CA CYS A 242 -15.27 -25.22 -10.44
C CYS A 242 -14.88 -26.32 -11.44
N VAL A 243 -13.98 -27.21 -11.04
CA VAL A 243 -13.37 -28.20 -11.94
C VAL A 243 -13.34 -29.59 -11.33
N LEU A 244 -13.48 -30.60 -12.17
CA LEU A 244 -13.21 -31.99 -11.81
C LEU A 244 -11.88 -32.43 -12.43
N VAL A 245 -10.81 -32.38 -11.65
CA VAL A 245 -9.46 -32.71 -12.11
C VAL A 245 -9.21 -34.22 -11.98
N PRO A 246 -8.96 -34.96 -13.06
CA PRO A 246 -8.65 -36.38 -12.99
C PRO A 246 -7.38 -36.64 -12.16
N PHE A 247 -7.27 -37.80 -11.50
CA PHE A 247 -6.08 -38.16 -10.71
C PHE A 247 -4.77 -38.18 -11.53
N THR A 248 -4.87 -38.34 -12.85
CA THR A 248 -3.73 -38.25 -13.78
C THR A 248 -3.16 -36.83 -13.90
N ARG A 249 -3.91 -35.81 -13.47
CA ARG A 249 -3.54 -34.40 -13.51
C ARG A 249 -3.40 -33.77 -12.11
N GLY A 250 -2.87 -34.55 -11.16
CA GLY A 250 -2.53 -34.06 -9.82
C GLY A 250 -1.58 -32.85 -9.83
N ASP A 251 -0.80 -32.66 -10.91
CA ASP A 251 0.02 -31.47 -11.14
C ASP A 251 -0.80 -30.17 -11.09
N LEU A 252 -2.03 -30.19 -11.62
CA LEU A 252 -2.90 -29.01 -11.62
C LEU A 252 -3.45 -28.72 -10.23
N VAL A 253 -3.85 -29.75 -9.47
CA VAL A 253 -4.32 -29.59 -8.09
C VAL A 253 -3.22 -29.00 -7.22
N SER A 254 -2.00 -29.54 -7.29
CA SER A 254 -0.83 -29.00 -6.58
C SER A 254 -0.54 -27.54 -6.93
N ARG A 255 -0.74 -27.14 -8.20
CA ARG A 255 -0.57 -25.75 -8.62
C ARG A 255 -1.67 -24.83 -8.10
N VAL A 256 -2.91 -25.30 -7.99
CA VAL A 256 -3.96 -24.52 -7.33
C VAL A 256 -3.62 -24.27 -5.86
N TYR A 257 -3.09 -25.26 -5.14
CA TYR A 257 -2.57 -25.03 -3.78
C TYR A 257 -1.40 -24.05 -3.74
N ALA A 258 -0.52 -24.07 -4.74
CA ALA A 258 0.67 -23.22 -4.76
C ALA A 258 0.39 -21.76 -5.11
N SER A 259 -0.57 -21.49 -6.01
CA SER A 259 -0.80 -20.16 -6.58
C SER A 259 -2.26 -19.71 -6.59
N GLY A 260 -3.14 -20.42 -5.90
CA GLY A 260 -4.58 -20.13 -5.84
C GLY A 260 -5.12 -20.13 -4.42
N GLU A 261 -6.42 -19.93 -4.32
CA GLU A 261 -7.22 -19.97 -3.08
C GLU A 261 -8.20 -21.14 -3.21
N VAL A 262 -8.01 -22.21 -2.44
CA VAL A 262 -8.93 -23.36 -2.44
C VAL A 262 -10.14 -23.01 -1.56
N LEU A 263 -11.32 -22.97 -2.17
CA LEU A 263 -12.58 -22.68 -1.47
C LEU A 263 -13.27 -23.96 -0.98
N ASP A 264 -13.21 -25.03 -1.79
CA ASP A 264 -13.78 -26.32 -1.47
C ASP A 264 -13.07 -27.43 -2.25
N LEU A 265 -12.95 -28.61 -1.66
CA LEU A 265 -12.31 -29.77 -2.27
C LEU A 265 -12.97 -31.08 -1.83
N GLU A 266 -13.33 -31.90 -2.81
CA GLU A 266 -13.90 -33.23 -2.60
C GLU A 266 -13.22 -34.25 -3.52
N HIS A 267 -12.83 -35.41 -2.97
CA HIS A 267 -12.32 -36.52 -3.77
C HIS A 267 -13.48 -37.42 -4.21
N THR A 268 -13.67 -37.54 -5.52
CA THR A 268 -14.70 -38.38 -6.15
C THR A 268 -14.08 -39.65 -6.73
N ALA A 269 -14.91 -40.55 -7.28
CA ALA A 269 -14.43 -41.78 -7.90
C ALA A 269 -13.54 -41.56 -9.14
N THR A 270 -13.69 -40.43 -9.83
CA THR A 270 -13.05 -40.17 -11.14
C THR A 270 -12.01 -39.03 -11.08
N GLY A 271 -11.92 -38.31 -9.97
CA GLY A 271 -10.98 -37.21 -9.80
C GLY A 271 -11.24 -36.36 -8.56
N THR A 272 -10.58 -35.22 -8.48
CA THR A 272 -10.75 -34.23 -7.40
C THR A 272 -11.65 -33.11 -7.89
N LEU A 273 -12.82 -32.98 -7.30
CA LEU A 273 -13.71 -31.84 -7.46
C LEU A 273 -13.13 -30.68 -6.65
N LEU A 274 -12.93 -29.54 -7.30
CA LEU A 274 -12.23 -28.41 -6.74
C LEU A 274 -12.95 -27.12 -7.09
N ARG A 275 -13.37 -26.37 -6.07
CA ARG A 275 -13.77 -24.97 -6.22
C ARG A 275 -12.65 -24.10 -5.70
N ALA A 276 -12.11 -23.23 -6.55
CA ALA A 276 -10.95 -22.41 -6.19
C ALA A 276 -10.94 -21.08 -6.94
N ARG A 277 -10.28 -20.06 -6.38
CA ARG A 277 -9.86 -18.88 -7.14
C ARG A 277 -8.43 -19.06 -7.59
N VAL A 278 -8.19 -18.82 -8.88
CA VAL A 278 -6.91 -19.05 -9.52
C VAL A 278 -6.52 -17.87 -10.42
N PRO A 279 -5.23 -17.69 -10.71
CA PRO A 279 -4.77 -16.73 -11.70
C PRO A 279 -5.29 -17.08 -13.09
N VAL A 280 -5.49 -16.07 -13.94
CA VAL A 280 -6.01 -16.24 -15.31
C VAL A 280 -5.25 -17.32 -16.10
N GLY A 281 -3.92 -17.34 -16.00
CA GLY A 281 -3.09 -18.34 -16.69
C GLY A 281 -3.31 -19.78 -16.23
N LEU A 282 -3.66 -20.00 -14.95
CA LEU A 282 -4.02 -21.31 -14.43
C LEU A 282 -5.47 -21.67 -14.77
N ALA A 283 -6.39 -20.70 -14.74
CA ALA A 283 -7.76 -20.88 -15.20
C ALA A 283 -7.82 -21.39 -16.64
N SER A 284 -6.99 -20.84 -17.54
CA SER A 284 -6.93 -21.31 -18.94
C SER A 284 -6.51 -22.78 -19.07
N GLN A 285 -5.64 -23.27 -18.18
CA GLN A 285 -5.21 -24.68 -18.19
C GLN A 285 -6.25 -25.61 -17.56
N LEU A 286 -7.01 -25.08 -16.60
CA LEU A 286 -8.12 -25.76 -15.94
C LEU A 286 -9.41 -25.77 -16.78
N ALA A 287 -9.48 -24.96 -17.85
CA ALA A 287 -10.66 -24.81 -18.69
C ALA A 287 -11.20 -26.13 -19.26
N ALA A 288 -10.31 -27.09 -19.56
CA ALA A 288 -10.70 -28.41 -20.08
C ALA A 288 -11.43 -29.31 -19.06
N PHE A 289 -11.42 -28.91 -17.78
CA PHE A 289 -11.99 -29.68 -16.67
C PHE A 289 -13.13 -28.93 -15.97
N LEU A 290 -13.57 -27.79 -16.53
CA LEU A 290 -14.67 -27.00 -15.98
C LEU A 290 -15.96 -27.83 -15.96
N LEU A 291 -16.62 -27.78 -14.82
CA LEU A 291 -18.00 -28.22 -14.71
C LEU A 291 -18.88 -27.03 -15.15
N GLU A 292 -19.82 -27.27 -16.06
CA GLU A 292 -20.79 -26.24 -16.39
C GLU A 292 -21.56 -25.85 -15.11
N PRO A 293 -21.82 -24.56 -14.88
CA PRO A 293 -22.66 -24.16 -13.76
C PRO A 293 -24.05 -24.77 -13.95
N ALA A 294 -24.54 -25.46 -12.93
CA ALA A 294 -25.91 -25.97 -12.85
C ALA A 294 -26.93 -24.83 -12.75
#